data_AF-A0A2E3XUH8-F1
#
_entry.id   AF-A0A2E3XUH8-F1
#
_cell.length_a   1.000
_cell.length_b   1.000
_cell.length_c   1.000
_cell.angle_alpha   90.00
_cell.angle_beta   90.00
_cell.angle_gamma   90.00
#
_symmetry.space_group_name_H-M   'P 1'
#
loop_
_entity.id
_entity.type
_entity.pdbx_description
1 polymer ?
#
loop_
_entity_poly.entity_id
_entity_poly.type
_entity_poly.pdbx_seq_one_letter_code
_entity_poly.pdbx_strand_id
1 'polypeptide(L)'
;MKKLICIGLLLCAPLSFADDNKGAQKRKERFEKAKQMATSNIDKRISALQETKSCISSASDKESLKKCRESARSKAKAMREENKAKREEMKAKWKEMKKKRKEARKNKES
;
A
#
# COMPACT_ATOMS: atom_id res chain seq x y z
N MET A 1 50.77 -6.77 -29.65
CA MET A 1 49.80 -7.54 -28.83
C MET A 1 49.59 -6.98 -27.41
N LYS A 2 49.94 -5.72 -27.10
CA LYS A 2 49.66 -5.09 -25.79
C LYS A 2 48.34 -4.30 -25.76
N LYS A 3 47.80 -3.91 -26.92
CA LYS A 3 46.58 -3.09 -27.06
C LYS A 3 45.27 -3.89 -26.90
N LEU A 4 45.32 -5.22 -26.96
CA LEU A 4 44.14 -6.09 -26.83
C LEU A 4 43.83 -6.51 -25.38
N ILE A 5 44.77 -6.30 -24.45
CA ILE A 5 44.60 -6.73 -23.05
C ILE A 5 43.79 -5.70 -22.24
N CYS A 6 43.85 -4.42 -22.61
CA CYS A 6 43.14 -3.35 -21.88
C CYS A 6 41.63 -3.32 -22.14
N ILE A 7 41.15 -3.89 -23.26
CA ILE A 7 39.72 -3.87 -23.63
C ILE A 7 38.93 -4.94 -22.85
N GLY A 8 39.58 -6.05 -22.47
CA GLY A 8 38.95 -7.11 -21.68
C GLY A 8 38.62 -6.70 -20.23
N LEU A 9 39.39 -5.78 -19.65
CA LEU A 9 39.19 -5.36 -18.25
C LEU A 9 38.04 -4.34 -18.08
N LEU A 10 37.66 -3.63 -19.15
CA LEU A 10 36.62 -2.59 -19.08
C LEU A 10 35.19 -3.17 -19.15
N LEU A 11 35.03 -4.42 -19.62
CA LEU A 11 33.73 -5.08 -19.80
C LEU A 11 33.27 -5.91 -18.59
N CYS A 12 34.14 -6.16 -17.60
CA CYS A 12 33.80 -6.92 -16.40
C CYS A 12 33.32 -6.06 -15.21
N ALA A 13 33.45 -4.73 -15.28
CA ALA A 13 33.16 -3.84 -14.15
C ALA A 13 31.67 -3.57 -13.83
N PRO A 14 30.67 -3.68 -14.73
CA PRO A 14 29.29 -3.35 -14.33
C PRO A 14 28.55 -4.48 -13.59
N LEU A 15 29.08 -5.70 -13.55
CA LEU A 15 28.38 -6.83 -12.90
C LEU A 15 28.54 -6.84 -11.38
N SER A 16 29.58 -6.20 -10.84
CA SER A 16 29.83 -6.16 -9.38
C SER A 16 28.93 -5.18 -8.61
N PHE A 17 28.07 -4.41 -9.29
CA PHE A 17 27.13 -3.47 -8.66
C PHE A 17 25.65 -3.91 -8.68
N ALA A 18 25.35 -5.14 -9.12
CA ALA A 18 23.97 -5.61 -9.25
C ALA A 18 23.53 -6.66 -8.20
N ASP A 19 24.43 -7.21 -7.40
CA ASP A 19 24.11 -8.32 -6.49
C ASP A 19 23.54 -7.87 -5.13
N ASP A 20 22.39 -7.21 -5.18
CA ASP A 20 21.46 -7.12 -4.04
C ASP A 20 20.07 -7.60 -4.49
N ASN A 21 20.02 -8.79 -5.11
CA ASN A 21 18.77 -9.41 -5.58
C ASN A 21 17.71 -9.51 -4.47
N LYS A 22 18.12 -9.75 -3.21
CA LYS A 22 17.22 -9.78 -2.04
C LYS A 22 16.57 -8.41 -1.76
N GLY A 23 17.31 -7.32 -1.97
CA GLY A 23 16.80 -5.96 -1.81
C GLY A 23 15.81 -5.58 -2.91
N ALA A 24 16.14 -5.92 -4.16
CA ALA A 24 15.27 -5.71 -5.32
C ALA A 24 13.95 -6.52 -5.22
N GLN A 25 14.04 -7.80 -4.84
CA GLN A 25 12.86 -8.66 -4.67
C GLN A 25 11.95 -8.17 -3.55
N LYS A 26 12.50 -7.79 -2.37
CA LYS A 26 11.72 -7.18 -1.27
C LYS A 26 11.09 -5.83 -1.64
N ARG A 27 11.69 -5.06 -2.57
CA ARG A 27 11.08 -3.83 -3.08
C ARG A 27 9.91 -4.12 -4.00
N LYS A 28 10.06 -5.07 -4.94
CA LYS A 28 8.98 -5.52 -5.84
C LYS A 28 7.80 -6.08 -5.05
N GLU A 29 8.03 -6.94 -4.06
CA GLU A 29 6.97 -7.51 -3.23
C GLU A 29 6.19 -6.43 -2.45
N ARG A 30 6.90 -5.43 -1.91
CA ARG A 30 6.27 -4.28 -1.25
C ARG A 30 5.44 -3.42 -2.21
N PHE A 31 5.93 -3.24 -3.42
CA PHE A 31 5.20 -2.51 -4.46
C PHE A 31 3.91 -3.24 -4.86
N GLU A 32 3.98 -4.55 -5.11
CA GLU A 32 2.79 -5.36 -5.44
C GLU A 32 1.77 -5.36 -4.31
N LYS A 33 2.22 -5.50 -3.05
CA LYS A 33 1.33 -5.38 -1.88
C LYS A 33 0.66 -4.02 -1.79
N ALA A 34 1.41 -2.94 -2.05
CA ALA A 34 0.85 -1.58 -2.06
C ALA A 34 -0.17 -1.39 -3.19
N LYS A 35 0.12 -1.92 -4.37
CA LYS A 35 -0.79 -1.90 -5.53
C LYS A 35 -2.08 -2.66 -5.22
N GLN A 36 -1.99 -3.87 -4.71
CA GLN A 36 -3.15 -4.68 -4.30
C GLN A 36 -4.00 -3.98 -3.23
N MET A 37 -3.35 -3.34 -2.25
CA MET A 37 -4.06 -2.58 -1.22
C MET A 37 -4.76 -1.34 -1.81
N ALA A 38 -4.13 -0.66 -2.75
CA ALA A 38 -4.74 0.48 -3.45
C ALA A 38 -5.95 0.04 -4.28
N THR A 39 -5.81 -1.01 -5.10
CA THR A 39 -6.89 -1.50 -5.96
C THR A 39 -8.06 -2.05 -5.13
N SER A 40 -7.79 -2.86 -4.10
CA SER A 40 -8.87 -3.37 -3.24
C SER A 40 -9.67 -2.27 -2.53
N ASN A 41 -9.02 -1.15 -2.17
CA ASN A 41 -9.72 0.01 -1.61
C ASN A 41 -10.58 0.74 -2.66
N ILE A 42 -10.15 0.76 -3.92
CA ILE A 42 -10.93 1.30 -5.03
C ILE A 42 -12.14 0.40 -5.29
N ASP A 43 -11.94 -0.91 -5.36
CA ASP A 43 -13.01 -1.89 -5.61
C ASP A 43 -14.11 -1.79 -4.55
N LYS A 44 -13.74 -1.69 -3.27
CA LYS A 44 -14.72 -1.46 -2.18
C LYS A 44 -15.55 -0.20 -2.36
N ARG A 45 -14.93 0.90 -2.81
CA ARG A 45 -15.66 2.15 -3.09
C ARG A 45 -16.56 2.01 -4.30
N ILE A 46 -16.10 1.33 -5.35
CA ILE A 46 -16.90 1.05 -6.55
C ILE A 46 -18.14 0.24 -6.16
N SER A 47 -17.98 -0.85 -5.40
CA SER A 47 -19.12 -1.67 -4.93
C SER A 47 -20.13 -0.83 -4.15
N ALA A 48 -19.68 -0.02 -3.19
CA ALA A 48 -20.57 0.84 -2.41
C ALA A 48 -21.31 1.88 -3.30
N LEU A 49 -20.64 2.43 -4.31
CA LEU A 49 -21.24 3.36 -5.26
C LEU A 49 -22.23 2.66 -6.19
N GLN A 50 -21.92 1.44 -6.65
CA GLN A 50 -22.82 0.63 -7.46
C GLN A 50 -24.08 0.26 -6.69
N GLU A 51 -23.96 -0.17 -5.43
CA GLU A 51 -25.12 -0.43 -4.57
C GLU A 51 -25.99 0.82 -4.39
N THR A 52 -25.35 1.99 -4.20
CA THR A 52 -26.07 3.26 -4.06
C THR A 52 -26.77 3.63 -5.37
N LYS A 53 -26.10 3.44 -6.51
CA LYS A 53 -26.67 3.65 -7.84
C LYS A 53 -27.88 2.74 -8.06
N SER A 54 -27.76 1.45 -7.75
CA SER A 54 -28.84 0.48 -7.88
C SER A 54 -30.04 0.85 -7.01
N CYS A 55 -29.79 1.26 -5.76
CA CYS A 55 -30.84 1.73 -4.84
C CYS A 55 -31.58 2.95 -5.42
N ILE A 56 -30.83 3.93 -5.93
CA ILE A 56 -31.41 5.13 -6.55
C ILE A 56 -32.18 4.78 -7.83
N SER A 57 -31.68 3.87 -8.66
CA SER A 57 -32.39 3.46 -9.88
C SER A 57 -33.66 2.66 -9.61
N SER A 58 -33.75 1.97 -8.47
CA SER A 58 -34.97 1.27 -8.04
C SER A 58 -35.96 2.14 -7.27
N ALA A 59 -35.56 3.35 -6.88
CA ALA A 59 -36.36 4.23 -6.03
C ALA A 59 -37.47 4.91 -6.86
N SER A 60 -38.73 4.60 -6.55
CA SER A 60 -39.91 5.21 -7.17
C SER A 60 -40.30 6.55 -6.55
N ASP A 61 -39.99 6.75 -5.26
CA ASP A 61 -40.54 7.85 -4.46
C ASP A 61 -39.48 8.62 -3.68
N LYS A 62 -39.80 9.86 -3.32
CA LYS A 62 -38.90 10.75 -2.55
C LYS A 62 -38.45 10.14 -1.22
N GLU A 63 -39.32 9.37 -0.56
CA GLU A 63 -38.97 8.65 0.67
C GLU A 63 -37.98 7.51 0.44
N SER A 64 -38.15 6.75 -0.65
CA SER A 64 -37.21 5.68 -1.03
C SER A 64 -35.82 6.24 -1.36
N LEU A 65 -35.74 7.41 -2.01
CA LEU A 65 -34.47 8.12 -2.23
C LEU A 65 -33.80 8.59 -0.94
N LYS A 66 -34.57 9.04 0.06
CA LYS A 66 -34.01 9.40 1.39
C LYS A 66 -33.38 8.18 2.06
N LYS A 67 -34.08 7.04 2.06
CA LYS A 67 -33.57 5.77 2.61
C LYS A 67 -32.29 5.32 1.90
N CYS A 68 -32.21 5.44 0.58
CA CYS A 68 -30.98 5.16 -0.17
C CYS A 68 -29.80 6.05 0.26
N ARG A 69 -30.04 7.36 0.44
CA ARG A 69 -29.00 8.30 0.91
C ARG A 69 -28.54 8.00 2.33
N GLU A 70 -29.46 7.66 3.22
CA GLU A 70 -29.13 7.30 4.60
C GLU A 70 -28.31 6.02 4.69
N SER A 71 -28.71 4.99 3.93
CA SER A 71 -27.95 3.74 3.80
C SER A 71 -26.54 3.99 3.27
N ALA A 72 -26.40 4.77 2.18
CA ALA A 72 -25.10 5.14 1.63
C ALA A 72 -24.24 5.93 2.64
N ARG A 73 -24.85 6.86 3.38
CA ARG A 73 -24.16 7.64 4.42
C ARG A 73 -23.70 6.77 5.59
N SER A 74 -24.51 5.80 5.99
CA SER A 74 -24.17 4.84 7.04
C SER A 74 -22.97 3.98 6.62
N LYS A 75 -23.00 3.40 5.41
CA LYS A 75 -21.89 2.63 4.84
C LYS A 75 -20.60 3.46 4.73
N ALA A 76 -20.71 4.71 4.30
CA ALA A 76 -19.57 5.62 4.23
C ALA A 76 -18.98 5.95 5.61
N LYS A 77 -19.82 6.12 6.65
CA LYS A 77 -19.35 6.31 8.03
C LYS A 77 -18.64 5.06 8.54
N ALA A 78 -19.20 3.88 8.35
CA ALA A 78 -18.59 2.62 8.76
C ALA A 78 -17.20 2.44 8.13
N MET A 79 -17.07 2.68 6.82
CA MET A 79 -15.77 2.65 6.13
C MET A 79 -14.77 3.67 6.67
N ARG A 80 -15.22 4.85 7.10
CA ARG A 80 -14.33 5.87 7.70
C ARG A 80 -13.81 5.43 9.07
N GLU A 81 -14.68 4.90 9.92
CA GLU A 81 -14.28 4.43 11.24
C GLU A 81 -13.34 3.21 11.15
N GLU A 82 -13.60 2.26 10.25
CA GLU A 82 -12.70 1.12 10.00
C GLU A 82 -11.31 1.61 9.56
N ASN A 83 -11.26 2.58 8.64
CA ASN A 83 -10.00 3.16 8.17
C ASN A 83 -9.26 3.95 9.26
N LYS A 84 -10.00 4.63 10.14
CA LYS A 84 -9.43 5.35 11.28
C LYS A 84 -8.81 4.37 12.28
N ALA A 85 -9.51 3.29 12.62
CA ALA A 85 -9.00 2.23 13.49
C ALA A 85 -7.71 1.61 12.93
N LYS A 86 -7.70 1.24 11.64
CA LYS A 86 -6.50 0.71 10.98
C LYS A 86 -5.33 1.70 10.99
N ARG A 87 -5.61 2.99 10.83
CA ARG A 87 -4.57 4.03 10.86
C ARG A 87 -3.94 4.14 12.25
N GLU A 88 -4.73 4.13 13.31
CA GLU A 88 -4.21 4.17 14.68
C GLU A 88 -3.42 2.90 15.03
N GLU A 89 -3.88 1.72 14.61
CA GLU A 89 -3.15 0.46 14.77
C GLU A 89 -1.78 0.51 14.07
N MET A 90 -1.74 0.97 12.83
CA MET A 90 -0.50 1.12 12.07
C MET A 90 0.44 2.17 12.69
N LYS A 91 -0.11 3.25 13.25
CA LYS A 91 0.66 4.28 13.96
C LYS A 91 1.28 3.74 15.24
N ALA A 92 0.55 2.92 16.00
CA ALA A 92 1.09 2.23 17.18
C ALA A 92 2.23 1.26 16.80
N LYS A 93 2.01 0.41 15.79
CA LYS A 93 3.04 -0.49 15.23
C LYS A 93 4.29 0.27 14.76
N TRP A 94 4.10 1.43 14.14
CA TRP A 94 5.21 2.26 13.69
C TRP A 94 6.01 2.87 14.85
N LYS A 95 5.35 3.34 15.91
CA LYS A 95 6.01 3.84 17.13
C LYS A 95 6.85 2.74 17.79
N GLU A 96 6.29 1.54 17.94
CA GLU A 96 6.98 0.37 18.50
C GLU A 96 8.21 -0.01 17.67
N MET A 97 8.06 -0.12 16.35
CA MET A 97 9.21 -0.39 15.47
C MET A 97 10.28 0.71 15.55
N LYS A 98 9.90 1.98 15.68
CA LYS A 98 10.85 3.09 15.81
C LYS A 98 11.62 3.01 17.13
N LYS A 99 10.98 2.61 18.22
CA LYS A 99 11.63 2.39 19.52
C LYS A 99 12.65 1.25 19.44
N LYS A 100 12.23 0.08 18.93
CA LYS A 100 13.12 -1.08 18.72
C LYS A 100 14.33 -0.75 17.85
N ARG A 101 14.15 0.05 16.79
CA ARG A 101 15.27 0.50 15.92
C ARG A 101 16.24 1.44 16.64
N LYS A 102 15.77 2.26 17.59
CA LYS A 102 16.64 3.13 18.40
C LYS A 102 17.45 2.31 19.41
N GLU A 103 16.82 1.37 20.10
CA GLU A 103 17.49 0.47 21.06
C GLU A 103 18.54 -0.39 20.36
N ALA A 104 18.21 -0.97 19.20
CA ALA A 104 19.17 -1.74 18.39
C ALA A 104 20.35 -0.92 17.86
N ARG A 105 20.19 0.41 17.69
CA ARG A 105 21.31 1.31 17.36
C ARG A 105 22.21 1.54 18.56
N LYS A 106 21.63 1.85 19.74
CA LYS A 106 22.40 2.05 20.97
C LYS A 106 23.21 0.81 21.36
N ASN A 107 22.63 -0.39 21.26
CA ASN A 107 23.31 -1.65 21.56
C ASN A 107 24.41 -2.03 20.56
N LYS A 108 24.46 -1.38 19.38
CA LYS A 108 25.57 -1.55 18.42
C LYS A 108 26.72 -0.57 18.65
N GLU A 109 26.47 0.49 19.42
CA GLU A 109 27.41 1.57 19.72
C GLU A 109 28.00 1.42 21.14
N SER A 110 27.53 0.43 21.93
CA SER A 110 28.05 0.03 23.25
C SER A 110 28.85 -1.26 23.12
#